data_AF-A0A4Y2TK63-F1
#
_entry.id   AF-A0A4Y2TK63-F1
#
_cell.length_a   1.000
_cell.length_b   1.000
_cell.length_c   1.000
_cell.angle_alpha   90.00
_cell.angle_beta   90.00
_cell.angle_gamma   90.00
#
_symmetry.space_group_name_H-M   'P 1'
#
loop_
_entity.id
_entity.type
_entity.pdbx_description
1 polymer ?
#
loop_
_entity_poly.entity_id
_entity_poly.type
_entity_poly.pdbx_seq_one_letter_code
_entity_poly.pdbx_strand_id
1 'polypeptide(L)'
;MSLNIGLRRIFPWSFIIADVSRPILGADFLTHYGIIIDLKSKCLKDQQNTLTSTGKISTDNTPSITVLKLSLNFNDLIREYNDIFDDVERSPIKVQSHNVTHIIQAKGPPVGAKARRFTPDKLIAAKQKFQNLIHKGICSPSTSCWQVL
;
A
#
# COMPACT_ATOMS: atom_id res chain seq x y z
N MET A 1 -22.58 28.13 -14.16
CA MET A 1 -21.11 28.01 -14.26
C MET A 1 -20.79 26.82 -15.14
N SER A 2 -19.82 26.94 -16.05
CA SER A 2 -19.27 25.80 -16.78
C SER A 2 -17.88 25.49 -16.22
N LEU A 3 -17.71 24.27 -15.70
CA LEU A 3 -16.42 23.78 -15.24
C LEU A 3 -15.60 23.30 -16.45
N ASN A 4 -14.36 23.77 -16.58
CA ASN A 4 -13.42 23.26 -17.57
C ASN A 4 -12.24 22.57 -16.87
N ILE A 5 -12.15 21.25 -17.03
CA ILE A 5 -11.07 20.41 -16.51
C ILE A 5 -10.16 19.86 -17.62
N GLY A 6 -10.19 20.45 -18.83
CA GLY A 6 -9.31 20.07 -19.94
C GLY A 6 -9.77 18.85 -20.75
N LEU A 7 -10.96 18.31 -20.48
CA LEU A 7 -11.53 17.14 -21.18
C LEU A 7 -12.41 17.49 -22.39
N ARG A 8 -12.40 18.76 -22.82
CA ARG A 8 -13.15 19.29 -23.99
C ARG A 8 -14.64 18.93 -23.99
N ARG A 9 -15.25 18.88 -22.80
CA ARG A 9 -16.67 18.61 -22.57
C ARG A 9 -17.24 19.64 -21.60
N ILE A 10 -18.53 19.89 -21.71
CA ILE A 10 -19.29 20.70 -20.76
C ILE A 10 -19.81 19.79 -19.66
N PHE A 11 -19.69 20.21 -18.41
CA PHE A 11 -20.16 19.47 -17.22
C PHE A 11 -21.27 20.27 -16.51
N PRO A 12 -22.55 20.10 -16.88
CA PRO A 12 -23.67 20.77 -16.23
C PRO A 12 -23.93 20.19 -14.84
N TRP A 13 -23.41 20.83 -13.80
CA TRP A 13 -23.53 20.36 -12.42
C TRP A 13 -23.95 21.49 -11.48
N SER A 14 -24.78 21.18 -10.50
CA SER A 14 -25.13 22.11 -9.42
C SER A 14 -24.03 22.11 -8.38
N PHE A 15 -23.15 23.11 -8.45
CA PHE A 15 -22.07 23.28 -7.48
C PHE A 15 -22.56 23.98 -6.21
N ILE A 16 -22.04 23.52 -5.07
CA ILE A 16 -22.23 24.19 -3.78
C ILE A 16 -21.14 25.25 -3.63
N ILE A 17 -21.55 26.47 -3.28
CA ILE A 17 -20.60 27.55 -2.95
C ILE A 17 -20.20 27.37 -1.48
N ALA A 18 -18.93 27.07 -1.26
CA ALA A 18 -18.35 26.94 0.07
C ALA A 18 -17.20 27.95 0.23
N ASP A 19 -17.00 28.45 1.45
CA ASP A 19 -15.84 29.29 1.80
C ASP A 19 -14.59 28.40 1.97
N VAL A 20 -13.98 28.04 0.84
CA VAL A 20 -12.78 27.20 0.77
C VAL A 20 -11.73 27.86 -0.12
N SER A 21 -10.47 27.76 0.28
CA SER A 21 -9.35 28.35 -0.46
C SER A 21 -9.04 27.65 -1.79
N ARG A 22 -9.50 26.40 -1.96
CA ARG A 22 -9.30 25.60 -3.17
C ARG A 22 -10.60 24.87 -3.56
N PRO A 23 -11.02 24.91 -4.84
CA PRO A 23 -12.18 24.17 -5.30
C PRO A 23 -12.00 22.65 -5.13
N ILE A 24 -13.08 21.96 -4.75
CA ILE A 24 -13.10 20.52 -4.52
C ILE A 24 -14.11 19.89 -5.48
N LEU A 25 -13.73 18.79 -6.13
CA LEU A 25 -14.64 17.94 -6.90
C LEU A 25 -14.82 16.63 -6.15
N GLY A 26 -16.08 16.28 -5.88
CA GLY A 26 -16.43 15.05 -5.20
C GLY A 26 -16.39 13.83 -6.12
N ALA A 27 -16.38 12.65 -5.49
CA ALA A 27 -16.46 11.38 -6.21
C ALA A 27 -17.80 11.22 -6.94
N ASP A 28 -18.87 11.82 -6.43
CA ASP A 28 -20.20 11.88 -7.06
C ASP A 28 -20.15 12.50 -8.47
N PHE A 29 -19.48 13.65 -8.61
CA PHE A 29 -19.26 14.29 -9.91
C PHE A 29 -18.45 13.39 -10.84
N LEU A 30 -17.36 12.81 -10.35
CA LEU A 30 -16.47 11.96 -11.14
C LEU A 30 -17.19 10.71 -11.65
N THR A 31 -17.96 10.05 -10.79
CA THR A 31 -18.75 8.87 -11.15
C THR A 31 -19.86 9.22 -12.14
N HIS A 32 -20.56 10.34 -11.95
CA HIS A 32 -21.65 10.75 -12.84
C HIS A 32 -21.16 10.95 -14.30
N TYR A 33 -19.98 11.54 -14.48
CA TYR A 33 -19.43 11.82 -15.82
C TYR A 33 -18.47 10.75 -16.36
N GLY A 34 -18.16 9.70 -15.58
CA GLY A 34 -17.21 8.66 -15.98
C GLY A 34 -15.78 9.18 -16.07
N ILE A 35 -15.38 10.06 -15.14
CA ILE A 35 -14.01 10.59 -15.07
C ILE A 35 -13.18 9.69 -14.15
N ILE A 36 -12.10 9.14 -14.69
CA ILE A 36 -11.18 8.23 -14.00
C ILE A 36 -9.93 9.01 -13.58
N ILE A 37 -9.52 8.86 -12.32
CA ILE A 37 -8.26 9.40 -11.82
C ILE A 37 -7.16 8.36 -12.03
N ASP A 38 -6.19 8.65 -12.89
CA ASP A 38 -4.99 7.83 -13.08
C ASP A 38 -3.82 8.46 -12.33
N LEU A 39 -3.58 8.00 -11.10
CA LEU A 39 -2.50 8.47 -10.24
C LEU A 39 -1.11 8.11 -10.78
N LYS A 40 -0.98 6.98 -11.48
CA LYS A 40 0.30 6.54 -12.06
C LYS A 40 0.74 7.48 -13.18
N SER A 41 -0.21 7.83 -14.04
CA SER A 41 0.02 8.73 -15.18
C SER A 41 -0.16 10.22 -14.80
N LYS A 42 -0.57 10.51 -13.56
CA LYS A 42 -0.88 11.85 -13.05
C LYS A 42 -1.86 12.57 -13.96
N CYS A 43 -2.95 11.92 -14.35
CA CYS A 43 -3.95 12.51 -15.24
C CYS A 43 -5.38 12.10 -14.89
N LEU A 44 -6.33 12.91 -15.37
CA LEU A 44 -7.76 12.57 -15.41
C LEU A 44 -8.06 12.00 -16.80
N LYS A 45 -8.79 10.90 -16.86
CA LYS A 45 -9.22 10.25 -18.11
C LYS A 45 -10.73 10.29 -18.23
N ASP A 46 -11.23 10.70 -19.37
CA ASP A 46 -12.65 10.60 -19.69
C ASP A 46 -12.95 9.23 -20.32
N GLN A 47 -13.83 8.46 -19.69
CA GLN A 47 -14.21 7.14 -20.16
C GLN A 47 -14.97 7.20 -21.51
N GLN A 48 -15.64 8.31 -21.83
CA GLN A 48 -16.49 8.42 -23.02
C GLN A 48 -15.70 8.74 -24.29
N ASN A 49 -14.65 9.57 -24.20
CA ASN A 49 -13.92 10.06 -25.37
C ASN A 49 -12.41 9.77 -25.32
N THR A 50 -11.93 9.05 -24.32
CA THR A 50 -10.50 8.70 -24.09
C THR A 50 -9.55 9.90 -23.93
N LEU A 51 -10.07 11.13 -23.87
CA LEU A 51 -9.26 12.31 -23.64
C LEU A 51 -8.71 12.29 -22.22
N THR A 52 -7.49 12.82 -22.11
CA THR A 52 -6.80 12.91 -20.83
C THR A 52 -6.41 14.34 -20.53
N SER A 53 -6.59 14.76 -19.29
CA SER A 53 -6.13 16.04 -18.78
C SER A 53 -5.03 15.80 -17.75
N THR A 54 -3.85 16.35 -18.00
CA THR A 54 -2.70 16.19 -17.10
C THR A 54 -2.93 16.95 -15.80
N GLY A 55 -2.68 16.28 -14.69
CA GLY A 55 -2.76 16.86 -13.35
C GLY A 55 -1.42 16.80 -12.63
N LYS A 56 -1.37 17.42 -11.45
CA LYS A 56 -0.25 17.31 -10.52
C LYS A 56 -0.75 16.73 -9.22
N ILE A 57 -0.08 15.70 -8.72
CA ILE A 57 -0.29 15.21 -7.36
C ILE A 57 0.44 16.19 -6.44
N SER A 58 -0.32 16.89 -5.59
CA SER A 58 0.23 17.76 -4.55
C SER A 58 0.10 17.07 -3.20
N THR A 59 1.19 17.01 -2.46
CA THR A 59 1.20 16.61 -1.04
C THR A 59 1.16 17.90 -0.21
N ASP A 60 0.01 18.58 -0.20
CA ASP A 60 -0.17 19.67 0.76
C ASP A 60 -0.36 19.10 2.16
N ASN A 61 0.07 19.85 3.18
CA ASN A 61 -0.10 19.52 4.60
C ASN A 61 -1.57 19.62 5.06
N THR A 62 -2.53 19.55 4.12
CA THR A 62 -3.96 19.47 4.43
C THR A 62 -4.19 18.27 5.33
N PRO A 63 -4.94 18.42 6.45
CA PRO A 63 -5.26 17.30 7.31
C PRO A 63 -5.89 16.21 6.44
N SER A 64 -5.23 15.06 6.38
CA SER A 64 -5.74 13.87 5.70
C SER A 64 -7.20 13.68 6.11
N ILE A 65 -8.10 13.50 5.13
CA ILE A 65 -9.46 13.04 5.42
C ILE A 65 -9.31 11.57 5.84
N THR A 66 -8.99 11.34 7.10
CA THR A 66 -8.94 10.02 7.69
C THR A 66 -10.37 9.55 7.96
N VAL A 67 -10.66 8.30 7.61
CA VAL A 67 -11.93 7.60 7.94
C VAL A 67 -12.23 7.67 9.44
N LEU A 68 -11.19 7.81 10.26
CA LEU A 68 -11.29 8.08 11.67
C LEU A 68 -11.38 9.59 11.87
N LYS A 69 -12.50 10.05 12.42
CA LYS A 69 -12.62 11.36 13.07
C LYS A 69 -11.78 11.32 14.34
N LEU A 70 -10.46 11.35 14.18
CA LEU A 70 -9.52 11.40 15.27
C LEU A 70 -9.67 12.77 15.90
N SER A 71 -10.34 12.82 17.05
CA SER A 71 -10.22 13.96 17.97
C SER A 71 -8.73 14.30 18.09
N LEU A 72 -8.40 15.59 18.02
CA LEU A 72 -7.01 16.11 18.04
C LEU A 72 -6.12 15.41 19.08
N ASN A 73 -6.72 15.03 20.21
CA ASN A 73 -6.13 14.34 21.36
C ASN A 73 -5.33 13.05 21.06
N PHE A 74 -5.57 12.35 19.94
CA PHE A 74 -4.84 11.12 19.61
C PHE A 74 -3.91 11.25 18.40
N ASN A 75 -3.92 12.38 17.69
CA ASN A 75 -3.06 12.56 16.53
C ASN A 75 -1.59 12.64 16.92
N ASP A 76 -1.27 13.24 18.07
CA ASP A 76 0.09 13.31 18.58
C ASP A 76 0.62 11.91 18.93
N LEU A 77 -0.22 11.08 19.57
CA LEU A 77 0.11 9.69 19.88
C LEU A 77 0.31 8.83 18.63
N ILE A 78 -0.55 8.97 17.61
CA ILE A 78 -0.38 8.22 16.36
C ILE A 78 0.89 8.67 15.61
N ARG A 79 1.23 9.96 15.67
CA ARG A 79 2.49 10.46 15.09
C ARG A 79 3.71 9.97 15.86
N GLU A 80 3.63 9.95 17.19
CA GLU A 80 4.70 9.50 18.08
C GLU A 80 4.97 7.99 17.93
N TYR A 81 3.91 7.18 17.82
CA TYR A 81 3.98 5.72 17.72
C TYR A 81 3.61 5.19 16.33
N ASN A 82 3.88 5.98 15.28
CA ASN A 82 3.53 5.60 13.91
C ASN A 82 4.24 4.32 13.45
N ASP A 83 5.41 4.03 14.03
CA ASP A 83 6.19 2.84 13.80
C ASP A 83 5.51 1.53 14.25
N ILE A 84 4.51 1.61 15.14
CA ILE A 84 3.68 0.47 15.53
C ILE A 84 2.65 0.15 14.44
N PHE A 85 2.21 1.18 13.70
CA PHE A 85 1.28 1.05 12.58
C PHE A 85 2.00 0.78 11.24
N ASP A 86 3.34 0.74 11.23
CA ASP A 86 4.10 0.30 10.06
C ASP A 86 3.67 -1.12 9.69
N ASP A 87 3.08 -1.24 8.51
CA ASP A 87 2.55 -2.49 7.99
C ASP A 87 3.68 -3.53 7.88
N VAL A 88 3.63 -4.55 8.75
CA VAL A 88 4.53 -5.72 8.76
C VAL A 88 4.50 -6.43 7.38
N GLU A 89 3.46 -6.18 6.57
CA GLU A 89 3.41 -6.68 5.20
C GLU A 89 4.28 -5.91 4.19
N ARG A 90 4.53 -4.60 4.41
CA ARG A 90 5.17 -3.70 3.42
C ARG A 90 6.61 -3.33 3.71
N SER A 91 7.03 -3.39 4.96
CA SER A 91 8.40 -3.02 5.36
C SER A 91 9.24 -4.26 5.70
N PRO A 92 10.58 -4.22 5.50
CA PRO A 92 11.49 -5.19 6.09
C PRO A 92 11.25 -5.20 7.61
N ILE A 93 11.31 -6.39 8.24
CA ILE A 93 11.15 -6.45 9.69
C ILE A 93 12.25 -5.59 10.32
N LYS A 94 11.85 -4.59 11.11
CA LYS A 94 12.79 -3.87 11.98
C LYS A 94 13.36 -4.89 12.95
N VAL A 95 14.63 -5.27 12.75
CA VAL A 95 15.32 -6.16 13.68
C VAL A 95 15.38 -5.43 15.01
N GLN A 96 14.56 -5.92 15.93
CA GLN A 96 14.46 -5.40 17.27
C GLN A 96 15.84 -5.58 17.94
N SER A 97 16.49 -4.48 18.32
CA SER A 97 17.87 -4.46 18.83
C SER A 97 17.92 -4.94 20.28
N HIS A 98 17.70 -6.24 20.49
CA HIS A 98 18.02 -6.88 21.76
C HIS A 98 19.24 -7.73 21.50
N ASN A 99 20.26 -7.64 22.35
CA ASN A 99 21.43 -8.52 22.30
C ASN A 99 21.11 -9.96 22.78
N VAL A 100 19.87 -10.41 22.60
CA VAL A 100 19.38 -11.73 23.02
C VAL A 100 19.20 -12.58 21.78
N THR A 101 19.97 -13.66 21.71
CA THR A 101 19.84 -14.68 20.66
C THR A 101 19.25 -15.94 21.28
N HIS A 102 18.16 -16.45 20.68
CA HIS A 102 17.61 -17.74 21.07
C HIS A 102 18.47 -18.88 20.49
N ILE A 103 18.84 -19.85 21.34
CA ILE A 103 19.62 -21.03 20.93
C ILE A 103 18.78 -22.27 21.19
N ILE A 104 18.62 -23.11 20.16
CA ILE A 104 18.02 -24.44 20.30
C ILE A 104 19.15 -25.44 20.51
N GLN A 105 19.19 -26.08 21.69
CA GLN A 105 20.16 -27.12 21.99
C GLN A 105 19.70 -28.47 21.42
N ALA A 106 20.26 -28.88 20.29
CA ALA A 106 20.02 -30.19 19.71
C ALA A 106 20.89 -31.27 20.38
N LYS A 107 20.33 -32.47 20.60
CA LYS A 107 21.07 -33.67 21.04
C LYS A 107 21.10 -34.68 19.90
N GLY A 108 22.29 -35.20 19.58
CA GLY A 108 22.47 -36.20 18.52
C GLY A 108 22.80 -35.60 17.14
N PRO A 109 22.99 -36.45 16.13
CA PRO A 109 23.39 -36.02 14.78
C PRO A 109 22.25 -35.33 14.01
N PRO A 110 22.57 -34.52 12.98
CA PRO A 110 21.59 -33.88 12.12
C PRO A 110 20.73 -34.90 11.38
N VAL A 111 19.43 -34.62 11.31
CA VAL A 111 18.46 -35.44 10.57
C VAL A 111 17.95 -34.67 9.36
N GLY A 112 17.90 -35.36 8.22
CA GLY A 112 17.43 -34.83 6.93
C GLY A 112 16.24 -35.64 6.38
N ALA A 113 15.25 -34.96 5.81
CA ALA A 113 14.17 -35.54 5.03
C ALA A 113 14.18 -35.04 3.58
N LYS A 114 13.74 -35.88 2.65
CA LYS A 114 13.62 -35.50 1.23
C LYS A 114 12.40 -34.61 1.01
N ALA A 115 12.62 -33.48 0.33
CA ALA A 115 11.56 -32.55 -0.08
C ALA A 115 10.43 -33.26 -0.83
N ARG A 116 9.20 -32.99 -0.41
CA ARG A 116 7.99 -33.54 -1.05
C ARG A 116 7.57 -32.68 -2.23
N ARG A 117 7.02 -33.32 -3.27
CA ARG A 117 6.52 -32.59 -4.46
C ARG A 117 5.25 -31.81 -4.11
N PHE A 118 5.20 -30.56 -4.54
CA PHE A 118 3.97 -29.76 -4.57
C PHE A 118 3.29 -29.86 -5.94
N THR A 119 1.97 -29.63 -5.96
CA THR A 119 1.25 -29.34 -7.21
C THR A 119 1.77 -28.02 -7.80
N PRO A 120 1.66 -27.79 -9.13
CA PRO A 120 2.18 -26.58 -9.77
C PRO A 120 1.73 -25.28 -9.09
N ASP A 121 0.44 -25.15 -8.77
CA ASP A 121 -0.12 -23.95 -8.15
C ASP A 121 0.47 -23.69 -6.76
N LYS A 122 0.58 -24.74 -5.93
CA LYS A 122 1.18 -24.65 -4.59
C LYS A 122 2.67 -24.34 -4.67
N LEU A 123 3.38 -24.87 -5.66
CA LEU A 123 4.79 -24.59 -5.87
C LEU A 123 5.02 -23.12 -6.24
N ILE A 124 4.18 -22.55 -7.11
CA ILE A 124 4.25 -21.13 -7.50
C ILE A 124 3.98 -20.24 -6.29
N ALA A 125 2.90 -20.50 -5.55
CA ALA A 125 2.54 -19.74 -4.35
C ALA A 125 3.65 -19.82 -3.28
N ALA A 126 4.19 -21.02 -3.04
CA ALA A 126 5.29 -21.21 -2.08
C ALA A 126 6.54 -20.41 -2.49
N LYS A 127 6.94 -20.47 -3.77
CA LYS A 127 8.10 -19.69 -4.27
C LYS A 127 7.93 -18.20 -4.07
N GLN A 128 6.76 -17.65 -4.42
CA GLN A 128 6.46 -16.24 -4.22
C GLN A 128 6.52 -15.85 -2.74
N LYS A 129 5.95 -16.68 -1.86
CA LYS A 129 6.00 -16.42 -0.42
C LYS A 129 7.43 -16.44 0.11
N PHE A 130 8.24 -17.44 -0.24
CA PHE A 130 9.64 -17.52 0.20
C PHE A 130 10.48 -16.35 -0.31
N GLN A 131 10.28 -15.91 -1.56
CA GLN A 131 10.95 -14.71 -2.09
C GLN A 131 10.59 -13.46 -1.26
N ASN A 132 9.33 -13.30 -0.89
CA ASN A 132 8.90 -12.20 -0.02
C ASN A 132 9.55 -12.29 1.38
N LEU A 133 9.64 -13.48 1.97
CA LEU A 133 10.28 -13.68 3.27
C LEU A 133 11.78 -13.36 3.24
N ILE A 134 12.47 -13.73 2.16
CA ILE A 134 13.89 -13.38 1.95
C ILE A 134 14.05 -11.87 1.81
N HIS A 135 13.21 -11.22 0.98
CA HIS A 135 13.24 -9.77 0.81
C HIS A 135 13.01 -9.02 2.13
N LYS A 136 12.17 -9.57 3.01
CA LYS A 136 11.90 -9.02 4.34
C LYS A 136 12.98 -9.31 5.39
N GLY A 137 14.00 -10.12 5.06
CA GLY A 137 15.04 -10.53 5.99
C GLY A 137 14.61 -11.56 7.04
N ILE A 138 13.47 -12.23 6.84
CA ILE A 138 12.94 -13.24 7.79
C ILE A 138 13.70 -14.56 7.66
N CYS A 139 14.05 -14.95 6.43
CA CYS A 139 14.83 -16.14 6.16
C CYS A 139 15.94 -15.86 5.14
N SER A 140 16.96 -16.70 5.16
CA SER A 140 18.08 -16.64 4.22
C SER A 140 18.46 -18.05 3.76
N PRO A 141 19.08 -18.18 2.58
CA PRO A 141 19.67 -19.45 2.17
C PRO A 141 20.73 -19.89 3.19
N SER A 142 20.71 -21.17 3.56
CA SER A 142 21.75 -21.78 4.41
C SER A 142 22.29 -23.04 3.77
N THR A 143 23.52 -23.40 4.12
CA THR A 143 24.19 -24.64 3.71
C THR A 143 24.19 -25.69 4.83
N SER A 144 23.21 -25.63 5.74
CA SER A 144 23.18 -26.50 6.92
C SER A 144 22.91 -27.98 6.56
N CYS A 145 23.45 -28.88 7.38
CA CYS A 145 23.19 -30.33 7.28
C CYS A 145 21.81 -30.74 7.80
N TRP A 146 21.05 -29.82 8.42
CA TRP A 146 19.67 -30.03 8.84
C TRP A 146 18.73 -29.70 7.67
N GLN A 147 17.85 -30.64 7.30
CA GLN A 147 16.87 -30.45 6.23
C GLN A 147 15.54 -31.07 6.64
N VAL A 148 14.51 -30.23 6.82
CA VAL A 148 13.14 -30.70 7.08
C VAL A 148 12.19 -29.85 6.24
N LEU A 149 11.77 -30.40 5.09
CA LEU A 149 10.69 -29.87 4.25
C LEU A 149 9.93 -31.03 3.59
#